data_AF-A0A6L7PVJ7-F1
#
_entry.id   AF-A0A6L7PVJ7-F1
#
_cell.length_a   1.000
_cell.length_b   1.000
_cell.length_c   1.000
_cell.angle_alpha   90.00
_cell.angle_beta   90.00
_cell.angle_gamma   90.00
#
_symmetry.space_group_name_H-M   'P 1'
#
loop_
_entity.id
_entity.type
_entity.pdbx_description
1 polymer ?
#
loop_
_entity_poly.entity_id
_entity_poly.type
_entity_poly.pdbx_seq_one_letter_code
_entity_poly.pdbx_strand_id
1 'polypeptide(L)'
;MKNRIIGAAVGTAGILLVLVLLVACGGKEAAPPKSAAADYTRHFVDQAIRRYEEKGREATLAYYSSDESRDGQWHIFIIDWREEVIAHPNPTRLGLHVNYWVGADANGYHFGPELLTATEDGKWVSYVYRNPNGRRIGSGPLELRNLWVVRHDSLLFGSGWNVNSDEFTQSFVAAGVEQFRLGGLERVAAYFARPETVFSGLASTMDYYNSVDTIEGAWFAFIANPDGIVVHSHDRSLLGRQVADLPGLADLEASNAGNWLETESFRFWVMEHDGWLFASGWHRHGLQN
;
A
#
# COMPACT_ATOMS: atom_id res chain seq x y z
N MET A 1 -58.73 -27.97 -73.45
CA MET A 1 -59.82 -27.52 -72.55
C MET A 1 -59.20 -26.83 -71.33
N LYS A 2 -59.56 -25.55 -71.13
CA LYS A 2 -59.72 -24.82 -69.85
C LYS A 2 -58.57 -24.78 -68.81
N ASN A 3 -57.97 -23.59 -68.72
CA ASN A 3 -57.59 -22.76 -67.55
C ASN A 3 -57.68 -23.32 -66.11
N ARG A 4 -56.61 -23.09 -65.32
CA ARG A 4 -56.52 -22.27 -64.07
C ARG A 4 -55.11 -22.42 -63.44
N ILE A 5 -54.23 -21.41 -63.47
CA ILE A 5 -53.92 -20.36 -62.46
C ILE A 5 -53.81 -20.83 -60.99
N ILE A 6 -52.63 -20.56 -60.40
CA ILE A 6 -52.22 -20.10 -59.04
C ILE A 6 -50.92 -20.85 -58.67
N GLY A 7 -49.80 -20.29 -58.20
CA GLY A 7 -49.43 -18.94 -57.80
C GLY A 7 -47.90 -18.88 -57.64
N ALA A 8 -47.35 -17.66 -57.68
CA ALA A 8 -45.92 -17.37 -57.61
C ALA A 8 -45.41 -17.32 -56.16
N ALA A 9 -44.17 -17.76 -55.94
CA ALA A 9 -43.37 -17.38 -54.79
C ALA A 9 -41.97 -16.98 -55.29
N VAL A 10 -41.70 -15.68 -55.25
CA VAL A 10 -40.38 -15.07 -55.49
C VAL A 10 -39.70 -14.97 -54.12
N GLY A 11 -38.56 -15.64 -53.96
CA GLY A 11 -37.67 -15.49 -52.81
C GLY A 11 -36.33 -14.91 -53.26
N THR A 12 -36.17 -13.61 -53.11
CA THR A 12 -34.93 -12.85 -53.29
C THR A 12 -33.98 -13.11 -52.11
N ALA A 13 -32.87 -13.81 -52.36
CA ALA A 13 -31.77 -13.91 -51.40
C ALA A 13 -30.89 -12.66 -51.51
N GLY A 14 -31.07 -11.73 -50.58
CA GLY A 14 -30.20 -10.57 -50.39
C GLY A 14 -28.95 -10.95 -49.59
N ILE A 15 -27.79 -10.63 -50.15
CA ILE A 15 -26.47 -10.73 -49.52
C ILE A 15 -26.41 -9.71 -48.37
N LEU A 16 -26.27 -10.20 -47.14
CA LEU A 16 -26.00 -9.37 -45.96
C LEU A 16 -24.48 -9.25 -45.76
N LEU A 17 -23.91 -8.16 -46.24
CA LEU A 17 -22.53 -7.76 -45.97
C LEU A 17 -22.46 -7.21 -44.54
N VAL A 18 -22.05 -8.03 -43.57
CA VAL A 18 -21.77 -7.57 -42.20
C VAL A 18 -20.41 -6.90 -42.19
N LEU A 19 -20.41 -5.58 -42.25
CA LEU A 19 -19.24 -4.75 -42.01
C LEU A 19 -18.96 -4.75 -40.49
N VAL A 20 -18.02 -5.58 -40.04
CA VAL A 20 -17.51 -5.53 -38.66
C VAL A 20 -16.57 -4.33 -38.57
N LEU A 21 -17.11 -3.19 -38.13
CA LEU A 21 -16.33 -2.05 -37.63
C LEU A 21 -15.73 -2.44 -36.28
N LEU A 22 -14.48 -2.93 -36.30
CA LEU A 22 -13.62 -2.98 -35.13
C LEU A 22 -13.30 -1.55 -34.71
N VAL A 23 -14.14 -0.99 -33.82
CA VAL A 23 -13.80 0.20 -33.06
C VAL A 23 -12.80 -0.24 -31.99
N ALA A 24 -11.51 -0.13 -32.30
CA ALA A 24 -10.46 -0.11 -31.29
C ALA A 24 -10.53 1.24 -30.55
N CYS A 25 -11.50 1.36 -29.63
CA CYS A 25 -11.44 2.39 -28.61
C CYS A 25 -10.27 2.03 -27.68
N GLY A 26 -9.13 2.68 -27.87
CA GLY A 26 -8.07 2.76 -26.87
C GLY A 26 -8.60 3.47 -25.63
N GLY A 27 -9.35 2.74 -24.81
CA GLY A 27 -9.88 3.24 -23.55
C GLY A 27 -8.71 3.67 -22.68
N LYS A 28 -8.62 4.97 -22.39
CA LYS A 28 -7.85 5.45 -21.24
C LYS A 28 -8.49 4.79 -20.02
N GLU A 29 -7.88 3.71 -19.56
CA GLU A 29 -8.22 3.09 -18.31
C GLU A 29 -8.22 4.19 -17.24
N ALA A 30 -9.34 4.33 -16.53
CA ALA A 30 -9.47 5.35 -15.50
C ALA A 30 -8.41 5.09 -14.42
N ALA A 31 -7.76 6.15 -13.94
CA ALA A 31 -6.83 6.03 -12.83
C ALA A 31 -7.54 5.39 -11.62
N PRO A 32 -6.91 4.45 -10.90
CA PRO A 32 -7.45 3.97 -9.63
C PRO A 32 -7.75 5.12 -8.67
N PRO A 33 -8.71 4.99 -7.75
CA PRO A 33 -8.91 6.01 -6.72
C PRO A 33 -7.70 6.05 -5.77
N LYS A 34 -7.34 7.23 -5.25
CA LYS A 34 -6.24 7.39 -4.28
C LYS A 34 -6.43 6.61 -2.98
N SER A 35 -7.69 6.26 -2.64
CA SER A 35 -8.01 5.37 -1.53
C SER A 35 -7.55 3.93 -1.76
N ALA A 36 -7.36 3.50 -3.01
CA ALA A 36 -6.68 2.26 -3.39
C ALA A 36 -5.19 2.54 -3.60
N ALA A 37 -4.49 2.96 -2.53
CA ALA A 37 -3.15 3.55 -2.62
C ALA A 37 -2.11 2.69 -3.35
N ALA A 38 -2.14 1.37 -3.18
CA ALA A 38 -1.23 0.45 -3.86
C ALA A 38 -1.46 0.43 -5.39
N ASP A 39 -2.72 0.31 -5.83
CA ASP A 39 -3.10 0.33 -7.24
C ASP A 39 -2.80 1.69 -7.87
N TYR A 40 -3.13 2.77 -7.17
CA TYR A 40 -2.84 4.12 -7.61
C TYR A 40 -1.33 4.36 -7.77
N THR A 41 -0.50 3.84 -6.85
CA THR A 41 0.96 3.96 -6.93
C THR A 41 1.53 3.22 -8.13
N ARG A 42 1.08 1.98 -8.38
CA ARG A 42 1.46 1.24 -9.60
C ARG A 42 1.09 2.02 -10.85
N HIS A 43 -0.16 2.47 -10.94
CA HIS A 43 -0.62 3.30 -12.04
C HIS A 43 0.23 4.57 -12.23
N PHE A 44 0.62 5.24 -11.14
CA PHE A 44 1.44 6.45 -11.18
C PHE A 44 2.85 6.19 -11.73
N VAL A 45 3.47 5.07 -11.36
CA VAL A 45 4.75 4.62 -11.93
C VAL A 45 4.60 4.23 -13.40
N ASP A 46 3.53 3.52 -13.76
CA ASP A 46 3.26 3.15 -15.15
C ASP A 46 3.07 4.38 -16.05
N GLN A 47 2.43 5.44 -15.55
CA GLN A 47 2.33 6.71 -16.27
C GLN A 47 3.71 7.34 -16.53
N ALA A 48 4.65 7.20 -15.60
CA ALA A 48 6.00 7.71 -15.75
C ALA A 48 6.79 6.96 -16.81
N ILE A 49 6.66 5.63 -16.83
CA ILE A 49 7.24 4.77 -17.85
C ILE A 49 6.63 5.09 -19.22
N ARG A 50 5.30 5.17 -19.33
CA ARG A 50 4.64 5.57 -20.59
C ARG A 50 5.10 6.94 -21.09
N ARG A 51 5.29 7.91 -20.19
CA ARG A 51 5.85 9.22 -20.56
C ARG A 51 7.27 9.07 -21.11
N TYR A 52 8.09 8.24 -20.49
CA TYR A 52 9.44 7.94 -20.97
C TYR A 52 9.41 7.36 -22.39
N GLU A 53 8.55 6.39 -22.65
CA GLU A 53 8.38 5.77 -23.96
C GLU A 53 7.88 6.77 -25.02
N GLU A 54 6.90 7.62 -24.67
CA GLU A 54 6.24 8.53 -25.61
C GLU A 54 7.03 9.83 -25.88
N LYS A 55 7.71 10.36 -24.86
CA LYS A 55 8.35 11.69 -24.89
C LYS A 55 9.86 11.61 -24.81
N GLY A 56 10.42 10.45 -24.51
CA GLY A 56 11.84 10.23 -24.33
C GLY A 56 12.34 10.63 -22.94
N ARG A 57 13.60 10.27 -22.70
CA ARG A 57 14.31 10.45 -21.43
C ARG A 57 14.28 11.89 -20.93
N GLU A 58 14.83 12.82 -21.68
CA GLU A 58 15.04 14.20 -21.21
C GLU A 58 13.72 14.92 -20.87
N ALA A 59 12.68 14.75 -21.67
CA ALA A 59 11.35 15.32 -21.40
C ALA A 59 10.67 14.70 -20.17
N THR A 60 11.05 13.48 -19.82
CA THR A 60 10.58 12.76 -18.63
C THR A 60 11.31 13.21 -17.38
N LEU A 61 12.65 13.29 -17.44
CA LEU A 61 13.47 13.80 -16.34
C LEU A 61 13.12 15.24 -15.99
N ALA A 62 12.93 16.10 -17.01
CA ALA A 62 12.54 17.49 -16.81
C ALA A 62 11.17 17.62 -16.11
N TYR A 63 10.19 16.80 -16.52
CA TYR A 63 8.86 16.82 -15.91
C TYR A 63 8.90 16.31 -14.47
N TYR A 64 9.48 15.13 -14.21
CA TYR A 64 9.50 14.55 -12.86
C TYR A 64 10.50 15.23 -11.90
N SER A 65 11.26 16.21 -12.38
CA SER A 65 12.03 17.12 -11.52
C SER A 65 11.28 18.41 -11.17
N SER A 66 10.02 18.56 -11.62
CA SER A 66 9.18 19.73 -11.37
C SER A 66 8.11 19.45 -10.32
N ASP A 67 7.63 20.49 -9.62
CA ASP A 67 6.58 20.36 -8.61
C ASP A 67 5.23 19.97 -9.22
N GLU A 68 4.96 20.33 -10.48
CA GLU A 68 3.74 19.99 -11.22
C GLU A 68 3.58 18.49 -11.49
N SER A 69 4.67 17.72 -11.38
CA SER A 69 4.64 16.27 -11.56
C SER A 69 4.09 15.50 -10.37
N ARG A 70 3.82 16.19 -9.25
CA ARG A 70 3.35 15.60 -8.01
C ARG A 70 1.83 15.48 -8.03
N ASP A 71 1.32 14.42 -7.42
CA ASP A 71 -0.08 14.35 -7.04
C ASP A 71 -0.20 14.01 -5.55
N GLY A 72 -0.51 15.01 -4.72
CA GLY A 72 -0.55 14.86 -3.26
C GLY A 72 0.79 14.40 -2.69
N GLN A 73 0.82 13.19 -2.13
CA GLN A 73 2.04 12.57 -1.59
C GLN A 73 2.84 11.77 -2.63
N TRP A 74 2.21 11.41 -3.75
CA TRP A 74 2.83 10.68 -4.84
C TRP A 74 3.71 11.61 -5.65
N HIS A 75 4.93 11.16 -5.86
CA HIS A 75 5.93 11.78 -6.71
C HIS A 75 6.83 10.70 -7.27
N ILE A 76 7.34 10.91 -8.48
CA ILE A 76 8.30 10.01 -9.09
C ILE A 76 9.70 10.44 -8.71
N PHE A 77 10.55 9.46 -8.43
CA PHE A 77 11.99 9.63 -8.57
C PHE A 77 12.51 8.65 -9.61
N ILE A 78 13.62 9.02 -10.25
CA ILE A 78 14.28 8.18 -11.26
C ILE A 78 15.74 8.01 -10.85
N ILE A 79 16.20 6.77 -10.82
CA ILE A 79 17.61 6.39 -10.58
C ILE A 79 18.19 5.80 -11.85
N ASP A 80 19.45 6.13 -12.17
CA ASP A 80 20.12 5.60 -13.36
C ASP A 80 21.07 4.43 -13.06
N TRP A 81 21.80 3.99 -14.09
CA TRP A 81 22.77 2.88 -13.99
C TRP A 81 23.97 3.16 -13.08
N ARG A 82 24.22 4.43 -12.73
CA ARG A 82 25.22 4.83 -11.72
C ARG A 82 24.64 4.84 -10.31
N GLU A 83 23.39 4.38 -10.17
CA GLU A 83 22.68 4.31 -8.91
C GLU A 83 22.46 5.70 -8.28
N GLU A 84 22.48 6.75 -9.11
CA GLU A 84 22.26 8.15 -8.75
C GLU A 84 20.82 8.58 -9.06
N VAL A 85 20.24 9.41 -8.19
CA VAL A 85 18.93 10.03 -8.44
C VAL A 85 19.08 11.09 -9.52
N ILE A 86 18.44 10.89 -10.67
CA ILE A 86 18.51 11.77 -11.85
C ILE A 86 17.21 12.52 -12.16
N ALA A 87 16.10 12.17 -11.49
CA ALA A 87 14.90 12.99 -11.45
C ALA A 87 14.25 12.90 -10.07
N HIS A 88 13.86 14.04 -9.50
CA HIS A 88 13.17 14.13 -8.23
C HIS A 88 12.63 15.56 -8.05
N PRO A 89 11.40 15.80 -7.56
CA PRO A 89 10.86 17.16 -7.43
C PRO A 89 11.58 18.01 -6.37
N ASN A 90 12.15 17.39 -5.34
CA ASN A 90 13.12 18.05 -4.46
C ASN A 90 14.52 18.03 -5.11
N PRO A 91 15.07 19.19 -5.56
CA PRO A 91 16.34 19.25 -6.26
C PRO A 91 17.54 18.89 -5.39
N THR A 92 17.42 18.95 -4.06
CA THR A 92 18.51 18.54 -3.14
C THR A 92 18.77 17.02 -3.17
N ARG A 93 17.94 16.25 -3.90
CA ARG A 93 18.12 14.80 -4.06
C ARG A 93 18.91 14.42 -5.31
N LEU A 94 19.00 15.32 -6.29
CA LEU A 94 19.64 15.02 -7.57
C LEU A 94 21.14 14.77 -7.40
N GLY A 95 21.66 13.76 -8.10
CA GLY A 95 23.07 13.34 -8.04
C GLY A 95 23.46 12.57 -6.77
N LEU A 96 22.53 12.31 -5.86
CA LEU A 96 22.80 11.48 -4.69
C LEU A 96 22.73 10.00 -5.07
N HIS A 97 23.74 9.25 -4.62
CA HIS A 97 23.84 7.81 -4.87
C HIS A 97 23.09 7.02 -3.80
N VAL A 98 22.21 6.10 -4.23
CA VAL A 98 21.20 5.46 -3.38
C VAL A 98 21.78 4.53 -2.32
N ASN A 99 22.97 3.97 -2.51
CA ASN A 99 23.63 3.15 -1.48
C ASN A 99 24.21 3.93 -0.27
N TYR A 100 24.11 5.26 -0.26
CA TYR A 100 24.53 6.06 0.90
C TYR A 100 23.33 6.56 1.72
N TRP A 101 23.47 7.70 2.39
CA TRP A 101 22.49 8.24 3.32
C TRP A 101 21.10 8.49 2.72
N VAL A 102 20.98 8.66 1.40
CA VAL A 102 19.67 8.87 0.74
C VAL A 102 18.86 7.58 0.61
N GLY A 103 19.52 6.41 0.67
CA GLY A 103 18.88 5.09 0.74
C GLY A 103 19.01 4.44 2.11
N ALA A 104 19.11 5.25 3.16
CA ALA A 104 19.01 4.82 4.55
C ALA A 104 17.87 5.59 5.23
N ASP A 105 17.04 4.91 6.01
CA ASP A 105 16.01 5.56 6.80
C ASP A 105 16.51 6.02 8.17
N ALA A 106 15.63 6.66 8.95
CA ALA A 106 15.95 7.18 10.27
C ALA A 106 16.35 6.09 11.30
N ASN A 107 16.07 4.82 11.01
CA ASN A 107 16.40 3.67 11.86
C ASN A 107 17.71 3.00 11.44
N GLY A 108 18.37 3.50 10.40
CA GLY A 108 19.55 2.85 9.81
C GLY A 108 19.20 1.68 8.90
N TYR A 109 17.92 1.51 8.50
CA TYR A 109 17.57 0.53 7.47
C TYR A 109 18.08 1.03 6.11
N HIS A 110 19.05 0.32 5.54
CA HIS A 110 19.61 0.60 4.23
C HIS A 110 18.74 0.02 3.11
N PHE A 111 17.64 0.70 2.79
CA PHE A 111 16.72 0.29 1.73
C PHE A 111 17.29 0.47 0.31
N GLY A 112 18.31 1.32 0.12
CA GLY A 112 18.92 1.61 -1.19
C GLY A 112 19.32 0.37 -2.00
N PRO A 113 20.15 -0.55 -1.45
CA PRO A 113 20.48 -1.81 -2.09
C PRO A 113 19.26 -2.65 -2.46
N GLU A 114 18.20 -2.60 -1.64
CA GLU A 114 16.96 -3.32 -1.92
C GLU A 114 16.24 -2.75 -3.16
N LEU A 115 16.17 -1.42 -3.29
CA LEU A 115 15.58 -0.76 -4.47
C LEU A 115 16.28 -1.19 -5.76
N LEU A 116 17.60 -1.34 -5.71
CA LEU A 116 18.41 -1.70 -6.87
C LEU A 116 18.13 -3.12 -7.37
N THR A 117 17.54 -3.99 -6.54
CA THR A 117 17.12 -5.35 -6.94
C THR A 117 15.82 -5.39 -7.74
N ALA A 118 15.09 -4.28 -7.88
CA ALA A 118 13.86 -4.24 -8.64
C ALA A 118 14.07 -4.61 -10.12
N THR A 119 13.13 -5.37 -10.67
CA THR A 119 13.08 -5.82 -12.07
C THR A 119 11.97 -5.09 -12.84
N GLU A 120 11.74 -5.50 -14.09
CA GLU A 120 10.61 -5.01 -14.91
C GLU A 120 9.24 -5.40 -14.33
N ASP A 121 9.17 -6.49 -13.55
CA ASP A 121 7.94 -6.89 -12.84
C ASP A 121 7.63 -5.98 -11.63
N GLY A 122 8.61 -5.15 -11.26
CA GLY A 122 8.54 -4.25 -10.12
C GLY A 122 8.73 -4.92 -8.76
N LYS A 123 8.92 -4.08 -7.73
CA LYS A 123 9.14 -4.50 -6.35
C LYS A 123 8.56 -3.49 -5.37
N TRP A 124 7.97 -4.01 -4.29
CA TRP A 124 7.61 -3.23 -3.11
C TRP A 124 8.79 -3.13 -2.15
N VAL A 125 9.06 -1.93 -1.65
CA VAL A 125 10.04 -1.66 -0.59
C VAL A 125 9.39 -0.72 0.42
N SER A 126 9.53 -1.03 1.71
CA SER A 126 8.94 -0.22 2.78
C SER A 126 10.03 0.28 3.73
N TYR A 127 9.97 1.57 4.07
CA TYR A 127 10.95 2.22 4.94
C TYR A 127 10.36 3.46 5.60
N VAL A 128 11.03 3.99 6.63
CA VAL A 128 10.54 5.20 7.31
C VAL A 128 10.97 6.46 6.56
N TYR A 129 10.01 7.32 6.24
CA TYR A 129 10.28 8.58 5.54
C TYR A 129 9.48 9.74 6.10
N ARG A 130 9.97 10.97 5.91
CA ARG A 130 9.25 12.17 6.33
C ARG A 130 8.09 12.44 5.36
N ASN A 131 6.86 12.24 5.82
CA ASN A 131 5.67 12.54 5.02
C ASN A 131 5.52 14.05 4.85
N PRO A 132 5.49 14.57 3.60
CA PRO A 132 5.26 15.99 3.36
C PRO A 132 3.92 16.52 3.89
N ASN A 133 2.87 15.70 4.06
CA ASN A 133 1.51 16.16 4.40
C ASN A 133 1.04 17.34 3.53
N GLY A 134 1.30 17.27 2.22
CA GLY A 134 1.02 18.35 1.26
C GLY A 134 1.99 19.53 1.30
N ARG A 135 3.05 19.47 2.11
CA ARG A 135 4.13 20.49 2.21
C ARG A 135 5.37 20.06 1.41
N ARG A 136 6.54 20.60 1.77
CA ARG A 136 7.84 20.30 1.13
C ARG A 136 8.19 18.81 1.29
N ILE A 137 8.64 18.15 0.22
CA ILE A 137 9.06 16.75 0.28
C ILE A 137 10.18 16.60 1.31
N GLY A 138 10.04 15.63 2.22
CA GLY A 138 10.97 15.41 3.31
C GLY A 138 10.78 16.35 4.51
N SER A 139 9.72 17.17 4.55
CA SER A 139 9.36 17.95 5.74
C SER A 139 8.07 17.39 6.36
N GLY A 140 8.14 16.90 7.58
CA GLY A 140 6.97 16.39 8.31
C GLY A 140 7.30 15.26 9.25
N PRO A 141 6.28 14.63 9.86
CA PRO A 141 6.46 13.47 10.72
C PRO A 141 7.08 12.34 9.90
N LEU A 142 7.92 11.56 10.58
CA LEU A 142 8.43 10.32 10.04
C LEU A 142 7.29 9.29 10.08
N GLU A 143 7.05 8.61 8.96
CA GLU A 143 5.95 7.67 8.75
C GLU A 143 6.42 6.49 7.89
N LEU A 144 5.74 5.36 7.96
CA LEU A 144 6.03 4.23 7.07
C LEU A 144 5.68 4.62 5.64
N ARG A 145 6.64 4.51 4.73
CA ARG A 145 6.44 4.74 3.30
C ARG A 145 6.49 3.41 2.55
N ASN A 146 5.43 3.10 1.81
CA ASN A 146 5.37 1.96 0.89
C ASN A 146 5.72 2.44 -0.51
N LEU A 147 6.75 1.84 -1.10
CA LEU A 147 7.34 2.29 -2.36
C LEU A 147 7.25 1.18 -3.41
N TRP A 148 6.68 1.50 -4.57
CA TRP A 148 6.73 0.65 -5.76
C TRP A 148 7.87 1.13 -6.65
N VAL A 149 8.74 0.22 -7.05
CA VAL A 149 9.86 0.52 -7.96
C VAL A 149 9.85 -0.45 -9.12
N VAL A 150 9.99 0.07 -10.34
CA VAL A 150 10.07 -0.72 -11.57
C VAL A 150 11.35 -0.36 -12.31
N ARG A 151 12.09 -1.37 -12.79
CA ARG A 151 13.21 -1.17 -13.71
C ARG A 151 12.71 -1.13 -15.15
N HIS A 152 13.13 -0.14 -15.91
CA HIS A 152 12.80 0.00 -17.33
C HIS A 152 13.94 0.75 -18.04
N ASP A 153 14.48 0.18 -19.13
CA ASP A 153 15.60 0.77 -19.90
C ASP A 153 16.81 1.20 -19.04
N SER A 154 17.22 0.33 -18.11
CA SER A 154 18.30 0.58 -17.13
C SER A 154 18.06 1.74 -16.16
N LEU A 155 16.86 2.32 -16.16
CA LEU A 155 16.40 3.29 -15.16
C LEU A 155 15.50 2.59 -14.14
N LEU A 156 15.49 3.08 -12.91
CA LEU A 156 14.50 2.70 -11.91
C LEU A 156 13.51 3.84 -11.73
N PHE A 157 12.23 3.56 -11.91
CA PHE A 157 11.13 4.49 -11.66
C PHE A 157 10.48 4.11 -10.35
N GLY A 158 10.38 5.04 -9.41
CA GLY A 158 9.82 4.78 -8.09
C GLY A 158 8.80 5.82 -7.65
N SER A 159 7.71 5.37 -7.05
CA SER A 159 6.77 6.21 -6.31
C SER A 159 6.18 5.48 -5.11
N GLY A 160 5.61 6.22 -4.17
CA GLY A 160 5.06 5.63 -2.96
C GLY A 160 4.18 6.58 -2.18
N TRP A 161 3.48 6.01 -1.21
CA TRP A 161 2.65 6.73 -0.24
C TRP A 161 3.16 6.44 1.17
N ASN A 162 2.94 7.40 2.06
CA ASN A 162 3.16 7.23 3.48
C ASN A 162 1.84 6.79 4.13
N VAL A 163 1.97 5.99 5.18
CA VAL A 163 0.89 5.47 5.99
C VAL A 163 1.09 6.05 7.38
N ASN A 164 0.13 6.85 7.84
CA ASN A 164 0.14 7.33 9.21
C ASN A 164 -0.16 6.17 10.18
N SER A 165 0.14 6.35 11.46
CA SER A 165 -0.04 5.30 12.48
C SER A 165 -1.48 4.78 12.56
N ASP A 166 -2.48 5.64 12.35
CA ASP A 166 -3.90 5.27 12.37
C ASP A 166 -4.25 4.34 11.20
N GLU A 167 -3.91 4.76 9.97
CA GLU A 167 -4.10 3.97 8.75
C GLU A 167 -3.32 2.67 8.78
N PHE A 168 -2.11 2.69 9.34
CA PHE A 168 -1.29 1.50 9.53
C PHE A 168 -1.99 0.51 10.46
N THR A 169 -2.46 1.00 11.61
CA THR A 169 -3.16 0.21 12.63
C THR A 169 -4.44 -0.41 12.05
N GLN A 170 -5.24 0.38 11.33
CA GLN A 170 -6.45 -0.11 10.66
C GLN A 170 -6.13 -1.16 9.59
N SER A 171 -5.14 -0.88 8.74
CA SER A 171 -4.72 -1.79 7.67
C SER A 171 -4.15 -3.09 8.22
N PHE A 172 -3.42 -3.02 9.32
CA PHE A 172 -2.86 -4.19 10.01
C PHE A 172 -3.99 -5.12 10.49
N VAL A 173 -4.99 -4.57 11.19
CA VAL A 173 -6.14 -5.36 11.66
C VAL A 173 -6.96 -5.92 10.49
N ALA A 174 -7.27 -5.09 9.49
CA ALA A 174 -8.05 -5.51 8.33
C ALA A 174 -7.34 -6.63 7.54
N ALA A 175 -6.02 -6.54 7.37
CA ALA A 175 -5.23 -7.60 6.75
C ALA A 175 -5.25 -8.89 7.59
N GLY A 176 -5.19 -8.78 8.93
CA GLY A 176 -5.33 -9.92 9.83
C GLY A 176 -6.67 -10.64 9.67
N VAL A 177 -7.78 -9.88 9.64
CA VAL A 177 -9.13 -10.42 9.41
C VAL A 177 -9.22 -11.11 8.05
N GLU A 178 -8.71 -10.48 6.98
CA GLU A 178 -8.79 -11.05 5.63
C GLU A 178 -7.96 -12.33 5.50
N GLN A 179 -6.74 -12.36 6.03
CA GLN A 179 -5.94 -13.59 6.00
C GLN A 179 -6.55 -14.69 6.86
N PHE A 180 -7.21 -14.34 7.97
CA PHE A 180 -7.96 -15.30 8.77
C PHE A 180 -9.14 -15.88 7.99
N ARG A 181 -9.93 -15.05 7.30
CA ARG A 181 -11.01 -15.51 6.43
C ARG A 181 -10.53 -16.50 5.38
N LEU A 182 -9.34 -16.26 4.82
CA LEU A 182 -8.78 -17.05 3.75
C LEU A 182 -8.06 -18.34 4.18
N GLY A 183 -7.81 -18.56 5.48
CA GLY A 183 -7.04 -19.73 5.92
C GLY A 183 -6.74 -19.84 7.42
N GLY A 184 -7.49 -19.14 8.27
CA GLY A 184 -7.35 -19.18 9.72
C GLY A 184 -6.04 -18.56 10.24
N LEU A 185 -5.74 -18.80 11.53
CA LEU A 185 -4.58 -18.23 12.23
C LEU A 185 -3.24 -18.60 11.59
N GLU A 186 -3.09 -19.80 11.06
CA GLU A 186 -1.84 -20.23 10.42
C GLU A 186 -1.50 -19.33 9.23
N ARG A 187 -2.51 -18.98 8.41
CA ARG A 187 -2.34 -18.07 7.29
C ARG A 187 -2.03 -16.64 7.74
N VAL A 188 -2.67 -16.17 8.82
CA VAL A 188 -2.36 -14.85 9.40
C VAL A 188 -0.90 -14.78 9.84
N ALA A 189 -0.45 -15.78 10.61
CA ALA A 189 0.93 -15.86 11.07
C ALA A 189 1.92 -15.95 9.89
N ALA A 190 1.62 -16.79 8.90
CA ALA A 190 2.45 -16.92 7.70
C ALA A 190 2.49 -15.64 6.86
N TYR A 191 1.40 -14.88 6.81
CA TYR A 191 1.34 -13.60 6.08
C TYR A 191 2.20 -12.55 6.77
N PHE A 192 2.03 -12.31 8.08
CA PHE A 192 2.83 -11.29 8.77
C PHE A 192 4.30 -11.68 8.95
N ALA A 193 4.65 -12.96 8.83
CA ALA A 193 6.03 -13.42 8.80
C ALA A 193 6.72 -13.19 7.43
N ARG A 194 5.99 -12.82 6.38
CA ARG A 194 6.55 -12.64 5.03
C ARG A 194 7.19 -11.25 4.84
N PRO A 195 8.45 -11.19 4.40
CA PRO A 195 9.12 -9.94 4.07
C PRO A 195 8.64 -9.31 2.75
N GLU A 196 7.63 -9.87 2.08
CA GLU A 196 7.05 -9.28 0.86
C GLU A 196 5.72 -8.57 1.10
N THR A 197 5.19 -8.63 2.32
CA THR A 197 3.96 -7.90 2.64
C THR A 197 4.22 -6.40 2.71
N VAL A 198 3.16 -5.60 2.65
CA VAL A 198 3.24 -4.16 3.00
C VAL A 198 3.65 -3.93 4.48
N PHE A 199 3.64 -5.02 5.28
CA PHE A 199 4.16 -5.11 6.63
C PHE A 199 5.55 -5.76 6.67
N SER A 200 6.24 -5.89 5.55
CA SER A 200 7.66 -6.25 5.57
C SER A 200 8.44 -5.22 6.36
N GLY A 201 9.34 -5.69 7.22
CA GLY A 201 9.96 -4.82 8.21
C GLY A 201 8.98 -4.34 9.28
N LEU A 202 7.86 -5.04 9.52
CA LEU A 202 6.92 -4.77 10.62
C LEU A 202 7.65 -4.63 11.95
N ALA A 203 8.62 -5.50 12.23
CA ALA A 203 9.45 -5.39 13.44
C ALA A 203 10.17 -4.04 13.48
N SER A 204 10.86 -3.64 12.40
CA SER A 204 11.53 -2.33 12.31
C SER A 204 10.56 -1.15 12.32
N THR A 205 9.34 -1.33 11.79
CA THR A 205 8.26 -0.35 11.78
C THR A 205 7.68 -0.17 13.18
N MET A 206 7.48 -1.27 13.91
CA MET A 206 7.05 -1.28 15.29
C MET A 206 8.14 -0.69 16.20
N ASP A 207 9.39 -1.10 16.02
CA ASP A 207 10.54 -0.52 16.74
C ASP A 207 10.63 0.98 16.49
N TYR A 208 10.36 1.43 15.27
CA TYR A 208 10.26 2.85 14.95
C TYR A 208 9.13 3.53 15.72
N TYR A 209 7.88 3.09 15.55
CA TYR A 209 6.76 3.71 16.23
C TYR A 209 6.96 3.69 17.76
N ASN A 210 7.55 2.64 18.32
CA ASN A 210 7.88 2.52 19.73
C ASN A 210 9.06 3.40 20.18
N SER A 211 9.95 3.83 19.29
CA SER A 211 11.17 4.60 19.62
C SER A 211 11.08 6.09 19.34
N VAL A 212 10.04 6.54 18.64
CA VAL A 212 9.83 7.95 18.32
C VAL A 212 8.55 8.50 18.95
N ASP A 213 8.53 9.80 19.26
CA ASP A 213 7.37 10.53 19.81
C ASP A 213 6.16 10.65 18.83
N THR A 214 6.09 9.78 17.81
CA THR A 214 4.98 9.80 16.83
C THR A 214 3.74 9.05 17.29
N ILE A 215 3.89 8.11 18.23
CA ILE A 215 2.79 7.55 19.00
C ILE A 215 3.06 7.79 20.49
N GLU A 216 2.03 8.13 21.26
CA GLU A 216 2.16 8.44 22.69
C GLU A 216 2.34 7.19 23.58
N GLY A 217 3.09 6.18 23.10
CA GLY A 217 3.42 4.97 23.86
C GLY A 217 3.76 3.77 22.97
N ALA A 218 3.81 2.57 23.55
CA ALA A 218 4.19 1.36 22.83
C ALA A 218 3.02 0.81 22.00
N TRP A 219 3.28 0.44 20.74
CA TRP A 219 2.36 -0.26 19.88
C TRP A 219 2.12 -1.69 20.40
N PHE A 220 0.86 -2.12 20.38
CA PHE A 220 0.43 -3.47 20.75
C PHE A 220 -0.55 -4.02 19.69
N ALA A 221 -0.64 -5.35 19.57
CA ALA A 221 -1.59 -6.02 18.68
C ALA A 221 -1.83 -7.44 19.13
N PHE A 222 -3.06 -7.91 19.01
CA PHE A 222 -3.45 -9.25 19.40
C PHE A 222 -4.61 -9.78 18.57
N ILE A 223 -4.76 -11.11 18.59
CA ILE A 223 -5.92 -11.84 18.12
C ILE A 223 -6.43 -12.68 19.29
N ALA A 224 -7.72 -12.54 19.61
CA ALA A 224 -8.39 -13.33 20.63
C ALA A 224 -9.46 -14.24 20.02
N ASN A 225 -9.59 -15.43 20.59
CA ASN A 225 -10.60 -16.41 20.17
C ASN A 225 -12.02 -16.01 20.67
N PRO A 226 -13.08 -16.76 20.30
CA PRO A 226 -14.44 -16.46 20.73
C PRO A 226 -14.69 -16.51 22.24
N ASP A 227 -13.82 -17.19 22.99
CA ASP A 227 -13.86 -17.19 24.46
C ASP A 227 -13.21 -15.93 25.05
N GLY A 228 -12.68 -15.03 24.21
CA GLY A 228 -11.97 -13.82 24.62
C GLY A 228 -10.54 -14.06 25.11
N ILE A 229 -9.95 -15.23 24.82
CA ILE A 229 -8.56 -15.54 25.17
C ILE A 229 -7.63 -15.08 24.04
N VAL A 230 -6.60 -14.32 24.37
CA VAL A 230 -5.56 -13.92 23.42
C VAL A 230 -4.73 -15.14 23.01
N VAL A 231 -4.77 -15.49 21.72
CA VAL A 231 -4.07 -16.66 21.16
C VAL A 231 -2.97 -16.29 20.18
N HIS A 232 -2.91 -15.03 19.75
CA HIS A 232 -1.80 -14.49 18.97
C HIS A 232 -1.51 -13.06 19.41
N SER A 233 -0.25 -12.72 19.61
CA SER A 233 0.20 -11.35 19.86
C SER A 233 1.69 -11.27 19.61
N HIS A 234 2.18 -10.10 19.22
CA HIS A 234 3.62 -9.85 19.23
C HIS A 234 4.15 -9.66 20.66
N ASP A 235 3.33 -9.13 21.56
CA ASP A 235 3.64 -9.10 22.99
C ASP A 235 3.24 -10.45 23.58
N ARG A 236 4.26 -11.29 23.77
CA ARG A 236 4.08 -12.65 24.28
C ARG A 236 3.50 -12.66 25.71
N SER A 237 3.58 -11.55 26.45
CA SER A 237 2.98 -11.42 27.78
C SER A 237 1.45 -11.40 27.75
N LEU A 238 0.84 -11.13 26.59
CA LEU A 238 -0.60 -11.14 26.40
C LEU A 238 -1.16 -12.55 26.13
N LEU A 239 -0.33 -13.49 25.67
CA LEU A 239 -0.79 -14.83 25.28
C LEU A 239 -1.43 -15.57 26.46
N GLY A 240 -2.63 -16.12 26.24
CA GLY A 240 -3.41 -16.85 27.24
C GLY A 240 -4.20 -15.96 28.21
N ARG A 241 -4.08 -14.63 28.12
CA ARG A 241 -4.87 -13.71 28.95
C ARG A 241 -6.28 -13.53 28.40
N GLN A 242 -7.24 -13.31 29.28
CA GLN A 242 -8.58 -12.87 28.92
C GLN A 242 -8.53 -11.40 28.48
N VAL A 243 -9.14 -11.05 27.35
CA VAL A 243 -9.22 -9.67 26.86
C VAL A 243 -9.88 -8.76 27.89
N ALA A 244 -10.92 -9.24 28.57
CA ALA A 244 -11.62 -8.47 29.61
C ALA A 244 -10.73 -8.13 30.84
N ASP A 245 -9.64 -8.88 31.06
CA ASP A 245 -8.67 -8.63 32.13
C ASP A 245 -7.55 -7.68 31.69
N LEU A 246 -7.51 -7.30 30.42
CA LEU A 246 -6.58 -6.30 29.93
C LEU A 246 -7.08 -4.91 30.32
N PRO A 247 -6.21 -4.04 30.88
CA PRO A 247 -6.63 -2.71 31.32
C PRO A 247 -7.38 -1.96 30.21
N GLY A 248 -8.55 -1.40 30.54
CA GLY A 248 -9.35 -0.63 29.59
C GLY A 248 -10.12 -1.45 28.54
N LEU A 249 -10.08 -2.79 28.58
CA LEU A 249 -10.73 -3.65 27.57
C LEU A 249 -11.89 -4.51 28.11
N ALA A 250 -12.32 -4.28 29.36
CA ALA A 250 -13.40 -5.06 30.00
C ALA A 250 -14.72 -5.00 29.22
N ASP A 251 -15.07 -3.83 28.69
CA ASP A 251 -16.32 -3.56 27.97
C ASP A 251 -16.06 -3.33 26.47
N LEU A 252 -15.15 -4.12 25.89
CA LEU A 252 -14.78 -3.97 24.48
C LEU A 252 -15.95 -4.33 23.56
N GLU A 253 -16.41 -3.32 22.81
CA GLU A 253 -17.37 -3.49 21.72
C GLU A 253 -16.64 -3.39 20.38
N ALA A 254 -16.59 -4.50 19.65
CA ALA A 254 -16.01 -4.58 18.32
C ALA A 254 -17.10 -4.77 17.27
N SER A 255 -16.88 -4.21 16.09
CA SER A 255 -17.75 -4.38 14.94
C SER A 255 -17.02 -5.05 13.77
N ASN A 256 -17.78 -5.65 12.86
CA ASN A 256 -17.25 -6.24 11.63
C ASN A 256 -16.61 -5.20 10.68
N ALA A 257 -17.05 -3.94 10.74
CA ALA A 257 -16.44 -2.85 9.98
C ALA A 257 -15.19 -2.27 10.66
N GLY A 258 -15.01 -2.60 11.94
CA GLY A 258 -14.01 -2.04 12.82
C GLY A 258 -14.38 -0.68 13.39
N ASN A 259 -13.82 -0.40 14.56
CA ASN A 259 -14.00 0.87 15.24
C ASN A 259 -12.77 1.23 16.07
N TRP A 260 -12.52 2.54 16.20
CA TRP A 260 -11.55 3.05 17.16
C TRP A 260 -12.13 2.97 18.55
N LEU A 261 -11.36 2.42 19.48
CA LEU A 261 -11.61 2.48 20.90
C LEU A 261 -10.48 3.28 21.54
N GLU A 262 -10.89 4.24 22.36
CA GLU A 262 -9.99 5.13 23.08
C GLU A 262 -10.31 5.06 24.56
N THR A 263 -9.27 4.84 25.35
CA THR A 263 -9.29 4.92 26.81
C THR A 263 -8.21 5.91 27.26
N GLU A 264 -8.11 6.12 28.57
CA GLU A 264 -6.99 6.89 29.13
C GLU A 264 -5.63 6.24 28.83
N SER A 265 -5.58 4.91 28.73
CA SER A 265 -4.33 4.15 28.61
C SER A 265 -4.06 3.60 27.21
N PHE A 266 -5.02 3.67 26.29
CA PHE A 266 -4.91 3.05 24.97
C PHE A 266 -5.67 3.81 23.90
N ARG A 267 -5.15 3.76 22.68
CA ARG A 267 -5.91 4.01 21.45
C ARG A 267 -5.67 2.85 20.50
N PHE A 268 -6.73 2.15 20.12
CA PHE A 268 -6.61 0.97 19.28
C PHE A 268 -7.81 0.81 18.36
N TRP A 269 -7.54 0.22 17.20
CA TRP A 269 -8.56 -0.22 16.26
C TRP A 269 -8.86 -1.68 16.55
N VAL A 270 -10.14 -2.03 16.57
CA VAL A 270 -10.57 -3.42 16.75
C VAL A 270 -11.61 -3.80 15.72
N MET A 271 -11.53 -5.04 15.24
CA MET A 271 -12.52 -5.69 14.38
C MET A 271 -12.95 -7.02 14.99
N GLU A 272 -14.22 -7.34 14.84
CA GLU A 272 -14.77 -8.67 15.13
C GLU A 272 -14.97 -9.43 13.81
N HIS A 273 -14.69 -10.74 13.81
CA HIS A 273 -15.05 -11.63 12.71
C HIS A 273 -15.29 -13.06 13.22
N ASP A 274 -16.51 -13.56 13.06
CA ASP A 274 -16.91 -14.92 13.47
C ASP A 274 -16.62 -15.23 14.95
N GLY A 275 -16.82 -14.24 15.82
CA GLY A 275 -16.53 -14.27 17.26
C GLY A 275 -15.07 -14.01 17.61
N TRP A 276 -14.16 -13.95 16.63
CA TRP A 276 -12.76 -13.61 16.86
C TRP A 276 -12.55 -12.10 16.92
N LEU A 277 -11.66 -11.66 17.81
CA LEU A 277 -11.28 -10.26 17.92
C LEU A 277 -9.89 -10.04 17.36
N PHE A 278 -9.74 -9.02 16.53
CA PHE A 278 -8.47 -8.57 15.96
C PHE A 278 -8.27 -7.12 16.40
N ALA A 279 -7.21 -6.86 17.14
CA ALA A 279 -6.94 -5.54 17.68
C ALA A 279 -5.49 -5.12 17.45
N SER A 280 -5.30 -3.84 17.21
CA SER A 280 -3.99 -3.20 17.15
C SER A 280 -4.11 -1.75 17.59
N GLY A 281 -3.10 -1.23 18.26
CA GLY A 281 -3.06 0.17 18.66
C GLY A 281 -1.80 0.48 19.42
N TRP A 282 -1.86 1.50 20.27
CA TRP A 282 -0.75 1.88 21.13
C TRP A 282 -1.26 2.24 22.52
N HIS A 283 -0.37 2.06 23.49
CA HIS A 283 -0.53 2.62 24.82
C HIS A 283 -0.48 4.14 24.73
N ARG A 284 -1.28 4.83 25.54
CA ARG A 284 -1.08 6.23 25.91
C ARG A 284 -0.34 6.25 27.25
N HIS A 285 0.73 7.04 27.37
CA HIS A 285 1.59 7.11 28.56
C HIS A 285 0.86 6.85 29.89
N GLY A 286 1.31 5.83 30.64
CA GLY A 286 0.74 5.45 31.94
C GLY A 286 1.23 4.12 32.53
N LEU A 287 1.89 3.26 31.75
CA LEU A 287 2.49 2.00 32.22
C LEU A 287 4.01 2.03 32.05
N GLN A 288 4.68 2.92 32.77
CA GLN A 288 6.03 2.60 33.23
C GLN A 288 5.83 1.72 34.46
N ASN A 289 6.00 0.40 34.29
CA ASN A 289 6.23 -0.49 35.42
C ASN A 289 7.60 -0.21 36.03
#